data_AF-A0A117M9U5-F1
#
_entry.id   AF-A0A117M9U5-F1
#
_cell.length_a   1.000
_cell.length_b   1.000
_cell.length_c   1.000
_cell.angle_alpha   90.00
_cell.angle_beta   90.00
_cell.angle_gamma   90.00
#
_symmetry.space_group_name_H-M   'P 1'
#
loop_
_entity.id
_entity.type
_entity.pdbx_description
1 polymer ?
#
loop_
_entity_poly.entity_id
_entity_poly.type
_entity_poly.pdbx_seq_one_letter_code
_entity_poly.pdbx_strand_id
1 'polypeptide(L)'
;MKDYKYQNNHIDPELEALLAELRQVPQRDPEKAEKSKARFLAEIDNINKEERIRAQENQTNFLRQIKEYFKMATPRMKKVYQTAAIAIVVVALLFGGAGITAAAASNSLPGDRLYTVKSGIEKARVQLAVETEDKVQLNLQYAQMRLVEIQSLIAQGRFNDIGEAVRAYEQYIQRALSELGELSQSDPDRAQIL
;
A
#
# COMPACT_ATOMS: atom_id res chain seq x y z
N MET A 1 -46.10 14.81 8.47
CA MET A 1 -45.02 15.82 8.42
C MET A 1 -45.58 17.10 9.04
N LYS A 2 -45.19 17.42 10.28
CA LYS A 2 -45.44 18.72 10.93
C LYS A 2 -44.13 19.12 11.59
N ASP A 3 -43.50 20.14 11.02
CA ASP A 3 -42.20 20.67 11.40
C ASP A 3 -42.29 21.42 12.73
N TYR A 4 -41.70 20.87 13.79
CA TYR A 4 -41.47 21.64 15.02
C TYR A 4 -40.11 22.32 14.93
N LYS A 5 -40.11 23.56 14.46
CA LYS A 5 -38.97 24.47 14.54
C LYS A 5 -38.77 24.87 16.00
N TYR A 6 -37.72 24.37 16.65
CA TYR A 6 -37.24 24.90 17.93
C TYR A 6 -36.54 26.25 17.69
N GLN A 7 -37.31 27.31 17.50
CA GLN A 7 -36.85 28.67 17.71
C GLN A 7 -37.15 29.02 19.17
N ASN A 8 -36.13 29.04 20.04
CA ASN A 8 -36.03 29.93 21.20
C ASN A 8 -34.66 29.78 21.86
N ASN A 9 -33.78 30.73 21.59
CA ASN A 9 -32.45 30.88 22.19
C ASN A 9 -32.51 31.68 23.50
N HIS A 10 -33.53 31.42 24.33
CA HIS A 10 -33.70 32.04 25.63
C HIS A 10 -33.88 30.92 26.65
N ILE A 11 -32.89 30.76 27.52
CA ILE A 11 -33.01 29.89 28.69
C ILE A 11 -34.18 30.46 29.49
N ASP A 12 -35.14 29.59 29.84
CA ASP A 12 -36.31 29.99 30.62
C ASP A 12 -35.82 30.70 31.90
N PRO A 13 -36.28 31.93 32.20
CA PRO A 13 -35.84 32.68 33.37
C PRO A 13 -36.08 31.92 34.69
N GLU A 14 -37.08 31.03 34.74
CA GLU A 14 -37.29 30.14 35.88
C GLU A 14 -36.18 29.09 36.00
N LEU A 15 -35.74 28.56 34.85
CA LEU A 15 -34.63 27.62 34.78
C LEU A 15 -33.28 28.29 35.09
N GLU A 16 -33.08 29.55 34.70
CA GLU A 16 -31.90 30.32 35.10
C GLU A 16 -31.86 30.54 36.62
N ALA A 17 -33.01 30.81 37.26
CA ALA A 17 -33.09 30.95 38.71
C ALA A 17 -32.78 29.63 39.43
N LEU A 18 -33.35 28.51 38.97
CA LEU A 18 -33.07 27.17 39.52
C LEU A 18 -31.61 26.75 39.33
N LEU A 19 -31.02 27.06 38.17
CA LEU A 19 -29.60 26.79 37.90
C LEU A 19 -28.67 27.70 38.70
N ALA A 20 -29.06 28.94 38.96
CA ALA A 20 -28.30 29.86 39.81
C ALA A 20 -28.22 29.36 41.25
N GLU A 21 -29.28 28.74 41.76
CA GLU A 21 -29.30 28.11 43.07
C GLU A 21 -28.41 26.84 43.13
N LEU A 22 -28.46 26.00 42.09
CA LEU A 22 -27.65 24.76 42.00
C LEU A 22 -26.16 24.99 41.71
N ARG A 23 -25.78 26.18 41.22
CA ARG A 23 -24.37 26.55 40.95
C ARG A 23 -23.57 26.82 42.22
N GLN A 24 -24.21 26.93 43.38
CA GLN A 24 -23.51 27.06 44.66
C GLN A 24 -22.94 25.70 45.10
N VAL A 25 -21.91 25.24 44.41
CA VAL A 25 -21.10 24.11 44.85
C VAL A 25 -20.11 24.63 45.89
N PRO A 26 -20.15 24.17 47.16
CA PRO A 26 -19.16 24.58 48.15
C PRO A 26 -17.74 24.28 47.64
N GLN A 27 -16.80 25.20 47.86
CA GLN A 27 -15.43 25.01 47.42
C GLN A 27 -14.88 23.69 47.97
N ARG A 28 -14.29 22.89 47.07
CA ARG A 28 -13.75 21.58 47.40
C ARG A 28 -12.62 21.73 48.42
N ASP A 29 -12.78 21.05 49.55
CA ASP A 29 -11.80 20.94 50.62
C ASP A 29 -10.42 20.52 50.06
N PRO A 30 -9.36 21.34 50.22
CA PRO A 30 -8.06 21.12 49.60
C PRO A 30 -7.39 19.82 50.09
N GLU A 31 -7.54 19.46 51.37
CA GLU A 31 -6.91 18.25 51.92
C GLU A 31 -7.50 16.98 51.31
N LYS A 32 -8.83 16.97 51.11
CA LYS A 32 -9.53 15.85 50.47
C LYS A 32 -9.17 15.73 48.99
N ALA A 33 -8.96 16.86 48.31
CA ALA A 33 -8.53 16.87 46.92
C ALA A 33 -7.14 16.24 46.77
N GLU A 34 -6.17 16.62 47.60
CA GLU A 34 -4.82 16.05 47.57
C GLU A 34 -4.82 14.56 47.89
N LYS A 35 -5.56 14.14 48.92
CA LYS A 35 -5.67 12.72 49.29
C LYS A 35 -6.30 11.88 48.19
N SER A 36 -7.31 12.42 47.49
CA SER A 36 -7.95 11.73 46.36
C SER A 36 -7.00 11.60 45.17
N LYS A 37 -6.21 12.65 44.87
CA LYS A 37 -5.19 12.62 43.82
C LYS A 37 -4.09 11.61 44.14
N ALA A 38 -3.59 11.59 45.37
CA ALA A 38 -2.55 10.65 45.79
C ALA A 38 -3.00 9.20 45.64
N ARG A 39 -4.25 8.88 46.02
CA ARG A 39 -4.83 7.53 45.85
C ARG A 39 -4.99 7.16 44.37
N PHE A 40 -5.47 8.09 43.54
CA PHE A 40 -5.64 7.86 42.10
C PHE A 40 -4.30 7.62 41.39
N LEU A 41 -3.26 8.38 41.75
CA LEU A 41 -1.92 8.19 41.17
C LEU A 41 -1.30 6.86 41.59
N ALA A 42 -1.52 6.42 42.83
CA ALA A 42 -1.07 5.10 43.29
C ALA A 42 -1.80 3.95 42.56
N GLU A 43 -3.09 4.13 42.26
CA GLU A 43 -3.88 3.15 41.49
C GLU A 43 -3.37 3.04 40.04
N ILE A 44 -3.08 4.18 39.39
CA ILE A 44 -2.50 4.21 38.04
C ILE A 44 -1.14 3.47 37.98
N ASP A 45 -0.28 3.68 38.98
CA ASP A 45 1.04 3.03 39.02
C ASP A 45 0.92 1.50 39.12
N ASN A 46 -0.04 1.00 39.90
CA ASN A 46 -0.32 -0.43 40.01
C ASN A 46 -0.86 -1.04 38.71
N ILE A 47 -1.78 -0.36 38.02
CA ILE A 47 -2.33 -0.81 36.73
C ILE A 47 -1.20 -0.90 35.67
N ASN A 48 -0.35 0.12 35.60
CA ASN A 48 0.78 0.14 34.68
C ASN A 48 1.79 -0.99 34.96
N LYS A 49 1.95 -1.39 36.22
CA LYS A 49 2.87 -2.48 36.59
C LYS A 49 2.39 -3.83 36.06
N GLU A 50 1.08 -4.11 36.10
CA GLU A 50 0.51 -5.34 35.56
C GLU A 50 0.56 -5.39 34.03
N GLU A 51 0.33 -4.27 33.35
CA GLU A 51 0.45 -4.17 31.89
C GLU A 51 1.90 -4.37 31.42
N ARG A 52 2.88 -3.81 32.14
CA ARG A 52 4.31 -3.98 31.81
C ARG A 52 4.79 -5.41 31.96
N ILE A 53 4.29 -6.16 32.96
CA ILE A 53 4.65 -7.57 33.16
C ILE A 53 4.10 -8.44 32.00
N ARG A 54 2.84 -8.22 31.59
CA ARG A 54 2.21 -8.96 30.47
C ARG A 54 2.81 -8.60 29.11
N ALA A 55 3.16 -7.33 28.89
CA ALA A 55 3.80 -6.88 27.66
C ALA A 55 5.22 -7.46 27.49
N GLN A 56 5.99 -7.56 28.58
CA GLN A 56 7.34 -8.11 28.56
C GLN A 56 7.37 -9.64 28.38
N GLU A 57 6.38 -10.37 28.91
CA GLU A 57 6.27 -11.82 28.76
C GLU A 57 5.90 -12.25 27.32
N ASN A 58 4.98 -11.54 26.67
CA ASN A 58 4.56 -11.84 25.29
C ASN A 58 5.66 -11.54 24.25
N GLN A 59 6.49 -10.52 24.48
CA GLN A 59 7.56 -10.13 23.56
C GLN A 59 8.72 -11.14 23.55
N THR A 60 9.04 -11.75 24.69
CA THR A 60 10.11 -12.75 24.79
C THR A 60 9.70 -14.10 24.18
N ASN A 61 8.42 -14.46 24.27
CA ASN A 61 7.88 -15.69 23.68
C ASN A 61 7.84 -15.64 22.15
N PHE A 62 7.48 -14.51 21.54
CA PHE A 62 7.48 -14.35 20.07
C PHE A 62 8.88 -14.45 19.46
N LEU A 63 9.87 -13.76 20.06
CA LEU A 63 11.26 -13.81 19.60
C LEU A 63 11.88 -15.20 19.77
N ARG A 64 11.52 -15.91 20.86
CA ARG A 64 11.92 -17.29 21.08
C ARG A 64 11.29 -18.24 20.06
N GLN A 65 10.01 -18.06 19.73
CA GLN A 65 9.29 -18.88 18.76
C GLN A 65 9.88 -18.73 17.34
N ILE A 66 10.18 -17.50 16.91
CA ILE A 66 10.90 -17.24 15.65
C ILE A 66 12.28 -17.93 15.66
N LYS A 67 13.01 -17.82 16.78
CA LYS A 67 14.34 -18.43 16.91
C LYS A 67 14.31 -19.95 16.82
N GLU A 68 13.23 -20.61 17.26
CA GLU A 68 13.07 -22.06 17.16
C GLU A 68 12.70 -22.53 15.76
N TYR A 69 11.83 -21.79 15.03
CA TYR A 69 11.59 -22.04 13.60
C TYR A 69 12.88 -21.96 12.77
N PHE A 70 13.76 -21.01 13.08
CA PHE A 70 15.08 -20.89 12.42
C PHE A 70 16.12 -21.92 12.89
N LYS A 71 15.90 -22.60 14.03
CA LYS A 71 16.81 -23.66 14.51
C LYS A 71 16.60 -24.99 13.79
N MET A 72 15.43 -25.23 13.18
CA MET A 72 15.11 -26.48 12.46
C MET A 72 15.59 -26.48 11.00
N ALA A 73 16.12 -25.38 10.49
CA ALA A 73 16.78 -25.35 9.20
C ALA A 73 18.15 -26.06 9.26
N THR A 74 18.31 -27.15 8.51
CA THR A 74 19.62 -27.78 8.27
C THR A 74 20.62 -26.73 7.77
N PRO A 75 21.94 -26.88 8.02
CA PRO A 75 22.94 -25.89 7.64
C PRO A 75 22.95 -25.55 6.14
N ARG A 76 22.52 -26.48 5.28
CA ARG A 76 22.27 -26.23 3.86
C ARG A 76 21.12 -25.26 3.62
N MET A 77 19.98 -25.46 4.28
CA MET A 77 18.80 -24.61 4.14
C MET A 77 19.06 -23.20 4.70
N LYS A 78 19.81 -23.08 5.80
CA LYS A 78 20.23 -21.76 6.32
C LYS A 78 20.99 -20.94 5.29
N LYS A 79 21.92 -21.55 4.55
CA LYS A 79 22.65 -20.87 3.46
C LYS A 79 21.72 -20.49 2.30
N VAL A 80 20.80 -21.38 1.91
CA VAL A 80 19.83 -21.09 0.84
C VAL A 80 18.91 -19.93 1.22
N TYR A 81 18.33 -19.93 2.42
CA TYR A 81 17.48 -18.85 2.90
C TYR A 81 18.24 -17.54 3.08
N GLN A 82 19.49 -17.60 3.56
CA GLN A 82 20.33 -16.40 3.69
C GLN A 82 20.67 -15.80 2.33
N THR A 83 21.05 -16.63 1.34
CA THR A 83 21.30 -16.16 -0.03
C THR A 83 20.03 -15.60 -0.68
N ALA A 84 18.89 -16.27 -0.50
CA ALA A 84 17.60 -15.79 -1.02
C ALA A 84 17.16 -14.47 -0.37
N ALA A 85 17.31 -14.33 0.95
CA ALA A 85 17.00 -13.10 1.67
C ALA A 85 17.92 -11.95 1.24
N ILE A 86 19.22 -12.20 1.06
CA ILE A 86 20.15 -11.20 0.52
C ILE A 86 19.76 -10.82 -0.90
N ALA A 87 19.40 -11.78 -1.76
CA ALA A 87 18.95 -11.48 -3.13
C ALA A 87 17.67 -10.63 -3.12
N ILE A 88 16.70 -10.96 -2.27
CA ILE A 88 15.46 -10.18 -2.12
C ILE A 88 15.76 -8.77 -1.60
N VAL A 89 16.66 -8.61 -0.63
CA VAL A 89 17.05 -7.30 -0.10
C VAL A 89 17.81 -6.49 -1.15
N VAL A 90 18.70 -7.11 -1.92
CA VAL A 90 19.41 -6.45 -3.03
C VAL A 90 18.42 -6.00 -4.11
N VAL A 91 17.47 -6.86 -4.49
CA VAL A 91 16.37 -6.49 -5.38
C VAL A 91 15.56 -5.34 -4.76
N ALA A 92 15.15 -5.45 -3.50
CA ALA A 92 14.40 -4.41 -2.81
C ALA A 92 15.20 -3.12 -2.57
N LEU A 93 16.54 -3.11 -2.66
CA LEU A 93 17.34 -1.89 -2.60
C LEU A 93 17.54 -1.28 -3.99
N LEU A 94 17.80 -2.12 -5.01
CA LEU A 94 17.87 -1.70 -6.41
C LEU A 94 16.52 -1.16 -6.90
N PHE A 95 15.43 -1.75 -6.42
CA PHE A 95 14.05 -1.38 -6.72
C PHE A 95 13.35 -0.70 -5.52
N GLY A 96 14.04 -0.40 -4.43
CA GLY A 96 13.44 0.27 -3.24
C GLY A 96 13.19 1.75 -3.46
N GLY A 97 13.97 2.36 -4.34
CA GLY A 97 13.67 3.67 -4.93
C GLY A 97 12.66 3.61 -6.08
N ALA A 98 12.09 2.43 -6.39
CA ALA A 98 11.24 2.26 -7.59
C ALA A 98 9.97 3.09 -7.56
N GLY A 99 9.51 3.60 -6.41
CA GLY A 99 8.38 4.55 -6.43
C GLY A 99 8.68 5.80 -7.25
N ILE A 100 9.88 6.37 -7.09
CA ILE A 100 10.32 7.58 -7.80
C ILE A 100 10.88 7.21 -9.18
N THR A 101 11.69 6.15 -9.26
CA THR A 101 12.33 5.72 -10.52
C THR A 101 11.32 5.11 -11.49
N ALA A 102 10.29 4.38 -11.03
CA ALA A 102 9.25 3.85 -11.92
C ALA A 102 8.31 4.94 -12.42
N ALA A 103 7.99 5.95 -11.60
CA ALA A 103 7.21 7.10 -12.03
C ALA A 103 7.98 7.99 -13.03
N ALA A 104 9.29 8.16 -12.84
CA ALA A 104 10.15 8.84 -13.81
C ALA A 104 10.33 7.99 -15.09
N ALA A 105 10.52 6.67 -14.94
CA ALA A 105 10.65 5.76 -16.06
C ALA A 105 9.37 5.65 -16.88
N SER A 106 8.18 5.75 -16.27
CA SER A 106 6.91 5.65 -17.02
C SER A 106 6.76 6.74 -18.07
N ASN A 107 7.38 7.91 -17.88
CA ASN A 107 7.34 9.01 -18.86
C ASN A 107 8.53 9.00 -19.83
N SER A 108 9.44 8.02 -19.72
CA SER A 108 10.57 7.89 -20.64
C SER A 108 10.13 7.37 -22.01
N LEU A 109 10.80 7.85 -23.04
CA LEU A 109 10.63 7.46 -24.45
C LEU A 109 11.78 6.54 -24.89
N PRO A 110 11.60 5.77 -25.98
CA PRO A 110 12.69 5.04 -26.62
C PRO A 110 13.91 5.94 -26.85
N GLY A 111 15.11 5.42 -26.58
CA GLY A 111 16.36 6.19 -26.55
C GLY A 111 16.68 6.91 -25.23
N ASP A 112 15.72 7.04 -24.30
CA ASP A 112 15.97 7.61 -22.98
C ASP A 112 16.64 6.60 -22.03
N ARG A 113 17.46 7.09 -21.10
CA ARG A 113 18.20 6.24 -20.14
C ARG A 113 17.32 5.32 -19.30
N LEU A 114 16.14 5.80 -18.91
CA LEU A 114 15.21 5.05 -18.05
C LEU A 114 14.23 4.17 -18.85
N TYR A 115 14.29 4.19 -20.19
CA TYR A 115 13.39 3.41 -21.03
C TYR A 115 13.61 1.91 -20.90
N THR A 116 14.85 1.47 -20.69
CA THR A 116 15.17 0.07 -20.38
C THR A 116 14.50 -0.39 -19.10
N VAL A 117 14.44 0.49 -18.09
CA VAL A 117 13.76 0.21 -16.81
C VAL A 117 12.25 0.13 -17.02
N LYS A 118 11.67 1.08 -17.75
CA LYS A 118 10.25 1.07 -18.14
C LYS A 118 9.89 -0.25 -18.81
N SER A 119 10.60 -0.60 -19.87
CA SER A 119 10.40 -1.83 -20.64
C SER A 119 10.56 -3.09 -19.78
N GLY A 120 11.49 -3.09 -18.83
CA GLY A 120 11.67 -4.20 -17.89
C GLY A 120 10.49 -4.37 -16.94
N ILE A 121 9.96 -3.27 -16.40
CA ILE A 121 8.78 -3.28 -15.52
C ILE A 121 7.54 -3.77 -16.26
N GLU A 122 7.33 -3.32 -17.50
CA GLU A 122 6.20 -3.74 -18.32
C GLU A 122 6.23 -5.25 -18.59
N LYS A 123 7.39 -5.78 -19.00
CA LYS A 123 7.60 -7.22 -19.19
C LYS A 123 7.37 -8.02 -17.91
N ALA A 124 7.87 -7.53 -16.78
CA ALA A 124 7.65 -8.17 -15.49
C ALA A 124 6.17 -8.21 -15.11
N ARG A 125 5.41 -7.12 -15.35
CA ARG A 125 3.97 -7.09 -15.11
C ARG A 125 3.22 -8.12 -15.95
N VAL A 126 3.53 -8.25 -17.23
CA VAL A 126 2.93 -9.26 -18.11
C VAL A 126 3.27 -10.68 -17.63
N GLN A 127 4.52 -10.92 -17.24
CA GLN A 127 4.96 -12.24 -16.74
C GLN A 127 4.32 -12.62 -15.39
N LEU A 128 4.01 -11.64 -14.55
CA LEU A 128 3.39 -11.85 -13.25
C LEU A 128 1.85 -11.94 -13.31
N ALA A 129 1.23 -11.59 -14.44
CA ALA A 129 -0.19 -11.78 -14.64
C ALA A 129 -0.53 -13.28 -14.66
N VAL A 130 -1.53 -13.68 -13.87
CA VAL A 130 -1.90 -15.09 -13.69
C VAL A 130 -2.84 -15.53 -14.81
N GLU A 131 -3.89 -14.76 -15.05
CA GLU A 131 -4.89 -15.06 -16.07
C GLU A 131 -4.37 -14.70 -17.47
N THR A 132 -4.67 -15.55 -18.46
CA THR A 132 -4.30 -15.29 -19.86
C THR A 132 -4.99 -14.04 -20.40
N GLU A 133 -6.21 -13.77 -19.96
CA GLU A 133 -6.96 -12.55 -20.30
C GLU A 133 -6.20 -11.27 -19.90
N ASP A 134 -5.69 -11.23 -18.66
CA ASP A 134 -4.90 -10.09 -18.15
C ASP A 134 -3.63 -9.87 -18.97
N LYS A 135 -2.99 -10.95 -19.44
CA LYS A 135 -1.80 -10.86 -20.30
C LYS A 135 -2.14 -10.24 -21.65
N VAL A 136 -3.24 -10.67 -22.27
CA VAL A 136 -3.73 -10.09 -23.54
C VAL A 136 -4.00 -8.59 -23.35
N GLN A 137 -4.74 -8.22 -22.31
CA GLN A 137 -5.06 -6.81 -22.03
C GLN A 137 -3.80 -5.96 -21.78
N LEU A 138 -2.84 -6.46 -20.98
CA LEU A 138 -1.58 -5.76 -20.73
C LEU A 138 -0.74 -5.59 -21.99
N ASN A 139 -0.62 -6.63 -22.81
CA ASN A 139 0.10 -6.56 -24.08
C ASN A 139 -0.55 -5.53 -25.03
N LEU A 140 -1.89 -5.52 -25.16
CA LEU A 140 -2.61 -4.52 -25.95
C LEU A 140 -2.42 -3.09 -25.40
N GLN A 141 -2.48 -2.93 -24.07
CA GLN A 141 -2.24 -1.65 -23.42
C GLN A 141 -0.85 -1.10 -23.74
N TYR A 142 0.20 -1.92 -23.66
CA TYR A 142 1.55 -1.48 -23.95
C TYR A 142 1.79 -1.23 -25.44
N ALA A 143 1.15 -1.99 -26.33
CA ALA A 143 1.11 -1.68 -27.75
C ALA A 143 0.50 -0.30 -27.99
N GLN A 144 -0.68 -0.02 -27.42
CA GLN A 144 -1.31 1.30 -27.54
C GLN A 144 -0.41 2.42 -26.99
N MET A 145 0.29 2.17 -25.88
CA MET A 145 1.27 3.10 -25.33
C MET A 145 2.41 3.39 -26.31
N ARG A 146 2.92 2.38 -27.03
CA ARG A 146 3.98 2.60 -28.05
C ARG A 146 3.52 3.54 -29.16
N LEU A 147 2.24 3.50 -29.55
CA LEU A 147 1.71 4.46 -30.54
C LEU A 147 1.72 5.90 -30.00
N VAL A 148 1.49 6.10 -28.71
CA VAL A 148 1.62 7.43 -28.07
C VAL A 148 3.08 7.87 -28.02
N GLU A 149 4.00 6.95 -27.71
CA GLU A 149 5.44 7.24 -27.73
C GLU A 149 5.94 7.62 -29.14
N ILE A 150 5.49 6.91 -30.17
CA ILE A 150 5.81 7.24 -31.58
C ILE A 150 5.36 8.65 -31.91
N GLN A 151 4.13 9.04 -31.55
CA GLN A 151 3.63 10.40 -31.75
C GLN A 151 4.50 11.43 -31.02
N SER A 152 4.89 11.16 -29.78
CA SER A 152 5.77 12.04 -29.00
C SER A 152 7.16 12.16 -29.61
N LEU A 153 7.74 11.06 -30.10
CA LEU A 153 9.05 11.06 -30.76
C LEU A 153 9.02 11.87 -32.07
N ILE A 154 7.94 11.74 -32.85
CA ILE A 154 7.73 12.55 -34.06
C ILE A 154 7.64 14.03 -33.70
N ALA A 155 6.84 14.38 -32.67
CA ALA A 155 6.69 15.76 -32.21
C ALA A 155 8.01 16.37 -31.71
N GLN A 156 8.92 15.55 -31.17
CA GLN A 156 10.24 15.96 -30.69
C GLN A 156 11.34 15.89 -31.78
N GLY A 157 11.03 15.45 -33.00
CA GLY A 157 12.01 15.28 -34.08
C GLY A 157 13.02 14.14 -33.86
N ARG A 158 12.71 13.19 -32.97
CA ARG A 158 13.58 12.07 -32.58
C ARG A 158 13.38 10.85 -33.48
N PHE A 159 13.58 11.01 -34.79
CA PHE A 159 13.24 9.98 -35.77
C PHE A 159 14.05 8.68 -35.64
N ASN A 160 15.29 8.77 -35.14
CA ASN A 160 16.15 7.59 -34.95
C ASN A 160 15.59 6.61 -33.90
N ASP A 161 14.81 7.10 -32.94
CA ASP A 161 14.27 6.31 -31.83
C ASP A 161 12.92 5.65 -32.19
N ILE A 162 12.26 6.12 -33.25
CA ILE A 162 10.94 5.60 -33.69
C ILE A 162 11.01 4.11 -34.03
N GLY A 163 12.09 3.67 -34.66
CA GLY A 163 12.25 2.27 -35.05
C GLY A 163 12.22 1.31 -33.85
N GLU A 164 12.71 1.74 -32.69
CA GLU A 164 12.62 0.95 -31.45
C GLU A 164 11.17 0.88 -30.94
N ALA A 165 10.45 2.00 -30.96
CA ALA A 165 9.04 2.08 -30.56
C ALA A 165 8.15 1.17 -31.42
N VAL A 166 8.37 1.18 -32.74
CA VAL A 166 7.62 0.35 -33.71
C VAL A 166 7.88 -1.13 -33.49
N ARG A 167 9.14 -1.54 -33.31
CA ARG A 167 9.46 -2.94 -33.01
C ARG A 167 8.82 -3.40 -31.70
N ALA A 168 8.83 -2.54 -30.67
CA ALA A 168 8.17 -2.86 -29.40
C ALA A 168 6.66 -2.99 -29.57
N TYR A 169 6.03 -2.13 -30.37
CA TYR A 169 4.61 -2.22 -30.71
C TYR A 169 4.27 -3.57 -31.37
N GLU A 170 5.03 -3.94 -32.41
CA GLU A 170 4.85 -5.20 -33.12
C GLU A 170 4.98 -6.40 -32.18
N GLN A 171 5.98 -6.39 -31.29
CA GLN A 171 6.17 -7.45 -30.30
C GLN A 171 4.99 -7.60 -29.34
N TYR A 172 4.47 -6.48 -28.82
CA TYR A 172 3.32 -6.52 -27.91
C TYR A 172 2.05 -7.00 -28.62
N ILE A 173 1.79 -6.55 -29.86
CA ILE A 173 0.65 -7.04 -30.64
C ILE A 173 0.78 -8.52 -30.96
N GLN A 174 1.96 -8.99 -31.39
CA GLN A 174 2.18 -10.40 -31.68
C GLN A 174 1.92 -11.28 -30.45
N ARG A 175 2.38 -10.85 -29.27
CA ARG A 175 2.11 -11.57 -28.01
C ARG A 175 0.64 -11.59 -27.65
N ALA A 176 -0.03 -10.45 -27.75
CA ALA A 176 -1.48 -10.38 -27.51
C ALA A 176 -2.24 -11.33 -28.45
N LEU A 177 -1.88 -11.38 -29.73
CA LEU A 177 -2.50 -12.30 -30.70
C LEU A 177 -2.21 -13.77 -30.40
N SER A 178 -0.98 -14.12 -30.01
CA SER A 178 -0.63 -15.48 -29.61
C SER A 178 -1.41 -15.92 -28.37
N GLU A 179 -1.41 -15.10 -27.32
CA GLU A 179 -2.13 -15.37 -26.07
C GLU A 179 -3.65 -15.43 -26.27
N LEU A 180 -4.21 -14.57 -27.13
CA LEU A 180 -5.62 -14.62 -27.51
C LEU A 180 -5.95 -15.90 -28.28
N GLY A 181 -5.05 -16.36 -29.15
CA GLY A 181 -5.19 -17.63 -29.86
C GLY A 181 -5.20 -18.84 -28.90
N GLU A 182 -4.36 -18.81 -27.86
CA GLU A 182 -4.34 -19.83 -26.80
C GLU A 182 -5.62 -19.77 -25.93
N LEU A 183 -6.09 -18.57 -25.59
CA LEU A 183 -7.33 -18.38 -24.84
C LEU A 183 -8.53 -18.90 -25.63
N SER A 184 -8.61 -18.58 -26.93
CA SER A 184 -9.71 -19.06 -27.79
C SER A 184 -9.75 -20.58 -27.94
N GLN A 185 -8.63 -21.28 -27.80
CA GLN A 185 -8.57 -22.75 -27.86
C GLN A 185 -8.92 -23.40 -26.51
N SER A 186 -8.60 -22.74 -25.40
CA SER A 186 -8.79 -23.26 -24.05
C SER A 186 -10.15 -22.93 -23.45
N ASP A 187 -10.66 -21.71 -23.70
CA ASP A 187 -11.94 -21.22 -23.21
C ASP A 187 -12.55 -20.19 -24.20
N PRO A 188 -13.31 -20.65 -25.20
CA PRO A 188 -13.85 -19.81 -26.28
C PRO A 188 -14.81 -18.73 -25.79
N ASP A 189 -15.49 -18.95 -24.66
CA ASP A 189 -16.45 -18.01 -24.11
C ASP A 189 -15.73 -16.81 -23.48
N ARG A 190 -14.58 -17.03 -22.83
CA ARG A 190 -13.74 -15.94 -22.29
C ARG A 190 -13.07 -15.10 -23.38
N ALA A 191 -12.66 -15.72 -24.49
CA ALA A 191 -12.04 -15.00 -25.60
C ALA A 191 -12.98 -13.99 -26.28
N GLN A 192 -14.30 -14.14 -26.15
CA GLN A 192 -15.31 -13.26 -26.75
C GLN A 192 -15.60 -11.99 -25.95
N ILE A 193 -15.10 -11.89 -24.71
CA ILE A 193 -15.40 -10.80 -23.77
C ILE A 193 -14.29 -9.72 -23.77
N LEU A 194 -13.15 -10.02 -24.41
CA LEU A 194 -12.02 -9.11 -24.65
C LEU A 194 -12.28 -8.13 -25.79
#